data_AF-A0A838SSY6-F1
#
_entry.id   AF-A0A838SSY6-F1
#
_cell.length_a   1.000
_cell.length_b   1.000
_cell.length_c   1.000
_cell.angle_alpha   90.00
_cell.angle_beta   90.00
_cell.angle_gamma   90.00
#
_symmetry.space_group_name_H-M   'P 1'
#
loop_
_entity.id
_entity.type
_entity.pdbx_description
1 polymer ?
#
loop_
_entity_poly.entity_id
_entity_poly.type
_entity_poly.pdbx_seq_one_letter_code
_entity_poly.pdbx_strand_id
1 'polypeptide(L)'
;DVFDEVLTEGYLSVPVPPYPLPYRVLLPRRDECSNLLVSTCVSASHIAFASFRMEPQLMIAGHAAGTAATLAVEADSAVHDVDVGRLQSLLRAEGQILQPPGR
;
A
#
# COMPACT_ATOMS: atom_id res chain seq x y z
N ASP A 1 20.46 -18.12 37.14
CA ASP A 1 20.58 -18.15 35.67
C ASP A 1 19.22 -18.01 35.02
N VAL A 2 18.72 -16.78 35.02
CA VAL A 2 17.62 -16.39 34.13
C VAL A 2 18.34 -15.99 32.85
N PHE A 3 18.13 -16.74 31.78
CA PHE A 3 18.66 -16.39 30.48
C PHE A 3 18.17 -14.98 30.12
N ASP A 4 19.10 -14.07 29.83
CA ASP A 4 18.82 -12.79 29.18
C ASP A 4 18.20 -13.09 27.81
N GLU A 5 16.87 -13.20 27.77
CA GLU A 5 16.15 -13.53 26.56
C GLU A 5 16.11 -12.28 25.67
N VAL A 6 16.96 -12.24 24.66
CA VAL A 6 16.96 -11.18 23.64
C VAL A 6 15.70 -11.35 22.78
N LEU A 7 14.63 -10.65 23.16
CA LEU A 7 13.43 -10.51 22.35
C LEU A 7 13.69 -9.49 21.25
N THR A 8 13.85 -9.97 20.02
CA THR A 8 13.91 -9.12 18.83
C THR A 8 12.51 -8.66 18.45
N GLU A 9 11.99 -7.67 19.19
CA GLU A 9 10.69 -7.08 18.87
C GLU A 9 10.64 -6.63 17.39
N GLY A 10 9.64 -7.14 16.67
CA GLY A 10 9.45 -6.83 15.25
C GLY A 10 10.29 -7.65 14.27
N TYR A 11 11.07 -8.63 14.73
CA TYR A 11 11.77 -9.57 13.83
C TYR A 11 10.81 -10.63 13.28
N LEU A 12 10.48 -10.49 12.00
CA LEU A 12 9.61 -11.41 11.26
C LEU A 12 10.47 -12.35 10.41
N SER A 13 10.81 -13.53 10.95
CA SER A 13 11.62 -14.55 10.26
C SER A 13 10.81 -15.74 9.74
N VAL A 14 9.49 -15.71 9.94
CA VAL A 14 8.59 -16.76 9.46
C VAL A 14 8.11 -16.45 8.04
N PRO A 15 8.17 -17.42 7.11
CA PRO A 15 7.59 -17.25 5.78
C PRO A 15 6.07 -16.98 5.87
N VAL A 16 5.60 -16.00 5.12
CA VAL A 16 4.16 -15.71 4.96
C VAL A 16 3.79 -15.69 3.48
N PRO A 17 2.57 -16.11 3.11
CA PRO A 17 2.09 -15.94 1.75
C PRO A 17 2.08 -14.46 1.34
N PRO A 18 2.36 -14.14 0.06
CA PRO A 18 2.16 -12.78 -0.44
C PRO A 18 0.71 -12.33 -0.21
N TYR A 19 0.55 -11.08 0.20
CA TYR A 19 -0.75 -10.47 0.45
C TYR A 19 -0.91 -9.19 -0.37
N PRO A 20 -2.12 -8.87 -0.84
CA PRO A 20 -2.38 -7.64 -1.56
C PRO A 20 -2.41 -6.44 -0.61
N LEU A 21 -2.07 -5.27 -1.13
CA LEU A 21 -2.26 -4.00 -0.46
C LEU A 21 -3.55 -3.35 -0.98
N PRO A 22 -4.60 -3.23 -0.16
CA PRO A 22 -5.82 -2.55 -0.57
C PRO A 22 -5.56 -1.06 -0.83
N TYR A 23 -6.13 -0.49 -1.89
CA TYR A 23 -5.97 0.94 -2.22
C TYR A 23 -6.26 1.88 -1.03
N ARG A 24 -7.25 1.53 -0.19
CA ARG A 24 -7.65 2.29 1.00
C ARG A 24 -6.53 2.52 2.03
N VAL A 25 -5.42 1.78 1.99
CA VAL A 25 -4.29 2.03 2.91
C VAL A 25 -3.60 3.37 2.64
N LEU A 26 -3.75 3.90 1.41
CA LEU A 26 -3.21 5.19 0.99
C LEU A 26 -4.12 6.37 1.36
N LEU A 27 -5.35 6.10 1.82
CA LEU A 27 -6.39 7.11 2.02
C LEU A 27 -6.53 7.48 3.51
N PRO A 28 -6.61 8.77 3.85
CA PRO A 28 -7.13 9.19 5.16
C PRO A 28 -8.65 8.96 5.22
N ARG A 29 -9.27 9.26 6.37
CA ARG A 29 -10.74 9.23 6.43
C ARG A 29 -11.30 10.33 5.52
N ARG A 30 -12.42 10.03 4.85
CA ARG A 30 -13.03 10.94 3.85
C ARG A 30 -13.45 12.29 4.45
N ASP A 31 -13.86 12.28 5.71
CA ASP A 31 -14.27 13.47 6.47
C ASP A 31 -13.08 14.35 6.91
N GLU A 32 -11.86 13.81 6.93
CA GLU A 32 -10.64 14.56 7.26
C GLU A 32 -10.05 15.25 6.04
N CYS A 33 -10.06 14.59 4.87
CA CYS A 33 -9.69 15.19 3.59
C CYS A 33 -10.18 14.34 2.41
N SER A 34 -10.31 14.94 1.22
CA SER A 34 -10.75 14.28 -0.02
C SER A 34 -9.70 14.22 -1.14
N ASN A 35 -8.50 14.79 -0.94
CA ASN A 35 -7.50 15.01 -1.99
C ASN A 35 -6.06 14.63 -1.60
N LEU A 36 -5.87 13.85 -0.53
CA LEU A 36 -4.55 13.40 -0.06
C LEU A 36 -4.37 11.90 -0.29
N LEU A 37 -3.22 11.54 -0.85
CA LEU A 37 -2.70 10.17 -0.89
C LEU A 37 -1.41 10.10 -0.09
N VAL A 38 -1.31 9.12 0.79
CA VAL A 38 -0.14 8.92 1.67
C VAL A 38 0.55 7.62 1.29
N SER A 39 1.78 7.70 0.79
CA SER A 39 2.56 6.52 0.35
C SER A 39 3.51 5.97 1.43
N THR A 40 3.85 6.77 2.44
CA THR A 40 4.79 6.38 3.51
C THR A 40 4.06 6.08 4.82
N CYS A 41 3.27 7.03 5.33
CA CYS A 41 2.54 6.88 6.60
C CYS A 41 1.17 6.21 6.38
N VAL A 42 1.17 5.06 5.70
CA VAL A 42 -0.05 4.33 5.34
C VAL A 42 -0.77 3.78 6.57
N SER A 43 -2.09 3.59 6.43
CA SER A 43 -2.89 2.94 7.47
C SER A 43 -2.57 1.44 7.54
N ALA A 44 -1.66 1.06 8.43
CA ALA A 44 -1.23 -0.32 8.65
C ALA A 44 -1.02 -0.62 10.14
N SER A 45 -1.11 -1.91 10.51
CA SER A 45 -0.62 -2.36 11.82
C SER A 45 0.90 -2.31 11.86
N HIS A 46 1.49 -2.30 13.06
CA HIS A 46 2.95 -2.37 13.24
C HIS A 46 3.58 -3.54 12.47
N ILE A 47 2.94 -4.72 12.50
CA ILE A 47 3.41 -5.91 11.80
C ILE A 47 3.36 -5.76 10.28
N ALA A 48 2.25 -5.25 9.72
CA ALA A 48 2.14 -5.04 8.28
C ALA A 48 3.05 -3.91 7.78
N PHE A 49 3.28 -2.89 8.63
CA PHE A 49 4.20 -1.80 8.30
C PHE A 49 5.66 -2.26 8.26
N ALA A 50 6.04 -3.25 9.09
CA ALA A 50 7.39 -3.79 9.14
C ALA A 50 7.86 -4.35 7.78
N SER A 51 6.96 -4.96 6.99
CA SER A 51 7.23 -5.41 5.63
C SER A 51 6.95 -4.34 4.55
N PHE A 52 6.04 -3.40 4.80
CA PHE A 52 5.70 -2.33 3.85
C PHE A 52 6.79 -1.25 3.75
N ARG A 53 7.51 -0.95 4.83
CA ARG A 53 8.51 0.15 4.89
C ARG A 53 9.80 -0.08 4.10
N MET A 54 9.82 -1.09 3.26
CA MET A 54 10.93 -1.41 2.36
C MET A 54 10.85 -0.48 1.14
N GLU A 55 11.98 0.02 0.65
CA GLU A 55 12.06 0.97 -0.45
C GLU A 55 11.28 0.54 -1.71
N PRO A 56 11.32 -0.74 -2.18
CA PRO A 56 10.54 -1.14 -3.35
C PRO A 56 9.03 -0.96 -3.16
N GLN A 57 8.51 -1.17 -1.96
CA GLN A 57 7.09 -1.05 -1.63
C GLN A 57 6.66 0.43 -1.64
N LEU A 58 7.52 1.33 -1.16
CA LEU A 58 7.27 2.77 -1.24
C LEU A 58 7.26 3.26 -2.69
N MET A 59 8.13 2.74 -3.55
CA MET A 59 8.13 3.04 -4.99
C MET A 59 6.83 2.56 -5.66
N ILE A 60 6.42 1.32 -5.38
CA ILE A 60 5.17 0.74 -5.88
C ILE A 60 3.95 1.56 -5.42
N ALA A 61 3.89 1.92 -4.14
CA ALA A 61 2.83 2.75 -3.59
C ALA A 61 2.82 4.16 -4.21
N GLY A 62 4.00 4.75 -4.43
CA GLY A 62 4.14 6.05 -5.10
C GLY A 62 3.63 6.03 -6.54
N HIS A 63 3.96 4.98 -7.30
CA HIS A 63 3.42 4.77 -8.64
C HIS A 63 1.89 4.66 -8.61
N ALA A 64 1.35 3.79 -7.75
CA ALA A 64 -0.10 3.63 -7.60
C ALA A 64 -0.81 4.93 -7.19
N ALA A 65 -0.21 5.70 -6.27
CA ALA A 65 -0.75 6.99 -5.82
C ALA A 65 -0.75 8.03 -6.95
N GLY A 66 0.33 8.13 -7.73
CA GLY A 66 0.41 9.03 -8.88
C GLY A 66 -0.67 8.73 -9.92
N THR A 67 -0.78 7.48 -10.34
CA THR A 67 -1.81 7.04 -11.30
C THR A 67 -3.22 7.29 -10.76
N ALA A 68 -3.47 7.03 -9.47
CA ALA A 68 -4.76 7.30 -8.86
C ALA A 68 -5.08 8.80 -8.77
N ALA A 69 -4.09 9.65 -8.47
CA ALA A 69 -4.25 11.09 -8.48
C ALA A 69 -4.63 11.61 -9.87
N THR A 70 -3.99 11.10 -10.93
CA THR A 70 -4.37 11.42 -12.32
C THR A 70 -5.83 11.06 -12.60
N LEU A 71 -6.25 9.84 -12.23
CA LEU A 71 -7.65 9.41 -12.42
C LEU A 71 -8.64 10.29 -11.66
N ALA A 72 -8.32 10.67 -10.41
CA ALA A 72 -9.16 11.53 -9.60
C ALA A 72 -9.33 12.91 -10.24
N VAL A 73 -8.23 13.50 -10.73
CA VAL A 73 -8.21 14.80 -11.42
C VAL A 73 -8.99 14.75 -12.74
N GLU A 74 -8.78 13.72 -13.56
CA GLU A 74 -9.52 13.55 -14.83
C GLU A 74 -11.03 13.44 -14.64
N ALA A 75 -11.45 12.84 -13.53
CA ALA A 75 -12.86 12.63 -13.21
C ALA A 75 -13.48 13.75 -12.34
N ASP A 76 -12.71 14.81 -12.02
CA ASP A 76 -13.10 15.87 -11.08
C ASP A 76 -13.69 15.30 -9.78
N SER A 77 -13.00 14.32 -9.19
CA SER A 77 -13.49 13.52 -8.06
C SER A 77 -12.48 13.44 -6.92
N ALA A 78 -12.96 13.05 -5.74
CA ALA A 78 -12.08 12.77 -4.60
C ALA A 78 -11.21 11.54 -4.88
N VAL A 79 -10.03 11.46 -4.27
CA VAL A 79 -9.16 10.28 -4.40
C VAL A 79 -9.82 9.01 -3.84
N HIS A 80 -10.79 9.15 -2.95
CA HIS A 80 -11.61 8.06 -2.42
C HIS A 80 -12.58 7.45 -3.44
N ASP A 81 -12.92 8.17 -4.51
CA ASP A 81 -13.88 7.78 -5.54
C ASP A 81 -13.22 7.22 -6.80
N VAL A 82 -11.89 7.05 -6.78
CA VAL A 82 -11.12 6.43 -7.86
C VAL A 82 -11.64 5.02 -8.15
N ASP A 83 -11.98 4.76 -9.41
CA ASP A 83 -12.29 3.43 -9.90
C ASP A 83 -11.04 2.53 -9.79
N VAL A 84 -11.03 1.67 -8.77
CA VAL A 84 -9.93 0.75 -8.49
C VAL A 84 -9.72 -0.23 -9.64
N GLY A 85 -10.77 -0.63 -10.38
CA GLY A 85 -10.65 -1.51 -11.54
C GLY A 85 -9.89 -0.83 -12.69
N ARG A 86 -10.21 0.44 -12.97
CA ARG A 86 -9.46 1.27 -13.94
C ARG A 86 -8.02 1.48 -13.48
N LEU A 87 -7.80 1.84 -12.21
CA LEU A 87 -6.46 1.99 -11.64
C LEU A 87 -5.63 0.72 -11.82
N GLN A 88 -6.13 -0.43 -11.40
CA GLN A 88 -5.42 -1.69 -11.53
C GLN A 88 -5.11 -2.05 -12.99
N SER A 89 -5.98 -1.68 -13.93
CA SER A 89 -5.75 -1.92 -15.37
C SER A 89 -4.57 -1.10 -15.89
N LEU A 90 -4.49 0.19 -15.50
CA LEU A 90 -3.36 1.05 -15.85
C LEU A 90 -2.05 0.54 -15.25
N LEU A 91 -2.04 0.23 -13.94
CA LEU A 91 -0.83 -0.25 -13.27
C LEU A 91 -0.32 -1.56 -13.89
N ARG A 92 -1.20 -2.49 -14.29
CA ARG A 92 -0.80 -3.70 -15.02
C ARG A 92 -0.22 -3.38 -16.40
N ALA A 93 -0.84 -2.45 -17.14
CA ALA A 93 -0.33 -2.03 -18.44
C ALA A 93 1.08 -1.41 -18.34
N GLU A 94 1.38 -0.77 -17.20
CA GLU A 94 2.68 -0.19 -16.87
C GLU A 94 3.65 -1.20 -16.22
N GLY A 95 3.27 -2.48 -16.14
CA GLY A 95 4.13 -3.57 -15.69
C GLY A 95 4.11 -3.85 -14.18
N GLN A 96 3.22 -3.22 -13.41
CA GLN A 96 3.12 -3.47 -11.98
C GLN A 96 2.48 -4.84 -11.69
N ILE A 97 3.09 -5.61 -10.79
CA ILE A 97 2.59 -6.93 -10.36
C ILE A 97 1.57 -6.74 -9.23
N LEU A 98 0.29 -6.95 -9.52
CA LEU A 98 -0.80 -6.81 -8.53
C LEU A 98 -1.24 -8.13 -7.89
N GLN A 99 -0.85 -9.25 -8.50
CA GLN A 99 -1.11 -10.60 -8.01
C GLN A 99 0.12 -11.48 -8.31
N PRO A 100 0.51 -12.37 -7.37
CA PRO A 100 1.59 -13.30 -7.63
C PRO A 100 1.20 -14.28 -8.78
N PRO A 101 2.16 -14.72 -9.60
CA PRO A 101 1.88 -15.70 -10.66
C PRO A 101 1.37 -17.02 -10.08
N GLY A 102 0.36 -17.61 -10.73
CA GLY A 102 -0.19 -18.93 -10.38
C GLY A 102 -1.34 -18.92 -9.37
N ARG A 103 -2.08 -17.81 -9.26
CA ARG A 103 -3.31 -17.71 -8.47
C ARG A 103 -4.49 -17.21 -9.30
#